data_AF-A0A348W6X0-F1
#
_entry.id   AF-A0A348W6X0-F1
#
_cell.length_a   1.000
_cell.length_b   1.000
_cell.length_c   1.000
_cell.angle_alpha   90.00
_cell.angle_beta   90.00
_cell.angle_gamma   90.00
#
_symmetry.space_group_name_H-M   'P 1'
#
loop_
_entity.id
_entity.type
_entity.pdbx_description
1 polymer ?
#
loop_
_entity_poly.entity_id
_entity_poly.type
_entity_poly.pdbx_seq_one_letter_code
_entity_poly.pdbx_strand_id
1 'polypeptide(L)'
;FTVAGADSNAARQALQREFSPKLAAYSSEIYSNAALFGRVEALWQGREALGLDPQQARLLYLTRRGFIRAGAALTGAEAQRMKEIMQRLAELGTSFTQNLLADEAGWHMELGEEDLEGLPDFVVKAARAA
;
A
#
# COMPACT_ATOMS: atom_id res chain seq x y z
N PHE A 1 -2.59 -6.10 1.97
CA PHE A 1 -2.52 -7.57 1.85
C PHE A 1 -2.03 -8.20 3.16
N THR A 2 -2.82 -8.16 4.24
CA THR A 2 -2.34 -8.57 5.58
C THR A 2 -1.98 -10.04 5.68
N VAL A 3 -2.79 -10.93 5.08
CA VAL A 3 -2.57 -12.39 5.11
C VAL A 3 -1.34 -12.81 4.29
N ALA A 4 -1.16 -12.24 3.10
CA ALA A 4 0.01 -12.52 2.27
C ALA A 4 1.32 -12.01 2.90
N GLY A 5 1.25 -10.98 3.76
CA GLY A 5 2.42 -10.49 4.50
C GLY A 5 2.80 -11.35 5.70
N ALA A 6 1.82 -11.95 6.39
CA ALA A 6 2.08 -12.74 7.62
C ALA A 6 2.24 -14.25 7.37
N ASP A 7 1.59 -14.78 6.33
CA ASP A 7 1.61 -16.20 5.96
C ASP A 7 1.64 -16.26 4.42
N SER A 8 2.83 -16.03 3.84
CA SER A 8 2.98 -16.02 2.39
C SER A 8 3.10 -17.43 1.83
N ASN A 9 2.63 -17.62 0.60
CA ASN A 9 2.98 -18.76 -0.25
C ASN A 9 2.84 -18.38 -1.73
N ALA A 10 3.28 -19.27 -2.63
CA ALA A 10 3.25 -19.03 -4.07
C ALA A 10 1.85 -18.67 -4.60
N ALA A 11 0.79 -19.32 -4.10
CA ALA A 11 -0.58 -19.04 -4.52
C ALA A 11 -1.04 -17.63 -4.07
N ARG A 12 -0.74 -17.24 -2.82
CA ARG A 12 -1.09 -15.92 -2.28
C ARG A 12 -0.29 -14.80 -2.98
N GLN A 13 0.98 -15.02 -3.28
CA GLN A 13 1.78 -14.08 -4.07
C GLN A 13 1.26 -13.94 -5.51
N ALA A 14 0.81 -15.02 -6.14
CA ALA A 14 0.17 -14.98 -7.45
C ALA A 14 -1.14 -14.15 -7.43
N LEU A 15 -2.01 -14.39 -6.43
CA LEU A 15 -3.22 -13.58 -6.24
C LEU A 15 -2.90 -12.10 -6.00
N GLN A 16 -1.86 -11.80 -5.24
CA GLN A 16 -1.42 -10.42 -5.02
C GLN A 16 -1.00 -9.74 -6.33
N ARG A 17 -0.25 -10.43 -7.21
CA ARG A 17 0.07 -9.92 -8.56
C ARG A 17 -1.16 -9.66 -9.40
N GLU A 18 -2.15 -10.54 -9.32
CA GLU A 18 -3.38 -10.41 -10.10
C GLU A 18 -4.27 -9.26 -9.61
N PHE A 19 -4.41 -9.10 -8.29
CA PHE A 19 -5.36 -8.15 -7.70
C PHE A 19 -4.77 -6.76 -7.47
N SER A 20 -3.47 -6.63 -7.23
CA SER A 20 -2.82 -5.31 -7.07
C SER A 20 -3.17 -4.31 -8.18
N PRO A 21 -3.01 -4.63 -9.48
CA PRO A 21 -3.34 -3.67 -10.55
C PRO A 21 -4.84 -3.38 -10.61
N LYS A 22 -5.71 -4.36 -10.35
CA LYS A 22 -7.17 -4.18 -10.32
C LYS A 22 -7.62 -3.25 -9.20
N LEU A 23 -7.08 -3.43 -7.99
CA LEU A 23 -7.35 -2.59 -6.83
C LEU A 23 -6.80 -1.17 -7.00
N ALA A 24 -5.63 -1.04 -7.64
CA ALA A 24 -5.04 0.25 -7.98
C ALA A 24 -5.90 1.02 -9.00
N ALA A 25 -6.34 0.35 -10.06
CA ALA A 25 -7.25 0.92 -11.06
C ALA A 25 -8.55 1.38 -10.41
N TYR A 26 -9.19 0.52 -9.61
CA TYR A 26 -10.41 0.86 -8.88
C TYR A 26 -10.22 2.06 -7.94
N SER A 27 -9.13 2.10 -7.16
CA SER A 27 -8.82 3.23 -6.28
C SER A 27 -8.61 4.51 -7.08
N SER A 28 -7.89 4.43 -8.20
CA SER A 28 -7.69 5.57 -9.10
C SER A 28 -9.02 6.08 -9.67
N GLU A 29 -9.93 5.19 -10.06
CA GLU A 29 -11.25 5.56 -10.57
C GLU A 29 -12.04 6.34 -9.52
N ILE A 30 -12.08 5.86 -8.27
CA ILE A 30 -12.74 6.56 -7.15
C ILE A 30 -12.20 7.99 -7.02
N TYR A 31 -10.87 8.15 -6.92
CA TYR A 31 -10.27 9.46 -6.66
C TYR A 31 -10.28 10.41 -7.86
N SER A 32 -10.30 9.87 -9.08
CA SER A 32 -10.47 10.65 -10.32
C SER A 32 -11.93 11.00 -10.64
N ASN A 33 -12.90 10.47 -9.89
CA ASN A 33 -14.30 10.72 -10.14
C ASN A 33 -14.68 12.15 -9.73
N ALA A 34 -14.72 13.05 -10.72
CA ALA A 34 -15.03 14.45 -10.51
C ALA A 34 -16.40 14.69 -9.88
N ALA A 35 -17.42 13.87 -10.22
CA ALA A 35 -18.75 14.00 -9.64
C ALA A 35 -18.77 13.63 -8.15
N LEU A 36 -18.03 12.59 -7.77
CA LEU A 36 -17.87 12.19 -6.37
C LEU A 36 -17.08 13.25 -5.59
N PHE A 37 -15.96 13.72 -6.15
CA PHE A 37 -15.18 14.79 -5.52
C PHE A 37 -15.99 16.07 -5.36
N GLY A 38 -16.81 16.45 -6.34
CA GLY A 38 -17.69 17.61 -6.27
C GLY A 38 -18.66 17.57 -5.07
N ARG A 39 -19.16 16.38 -4.70
CA ARG A 39 -20.00 16.21 -3.50
C ARG A 39 -19.21 16.42 -2.20
N VAL A 40 -17.99 15.89 -2.14
CA VAL A 40 -17.09 16.09 -0.98
C VAL A 40 -16.70 17.55 -0.86
N GLU A 41 -16.40 18.21 -1.98
CA GLU A 41 -16.05 19.63 -2.01
C GLU A 41 -17.22 20.50 -1.57
N ALA A 42 -18.44 20.21 -2.03
CA ALA A 42 -19.65 20.93 -1.61
C ALA A 42 -19.84 20.88 -0.08
N LEU A 43 -19.70 19.69 0.53
CA LEU A 43 -19.76 19.55 1.99
C LEU A 43 -18.64 20.33 2.69
N TRP A 44 -17.42 20.30 2.14
CA TRP A 44 -16.29 21.02 2.71
C TRP A 44 -16.46 22.54 2.70
N GLN A 45 -16.99 23.08 1.59
CA GLN A 45 -17.25 24.52 1.47
C GLN A 45 -18.37 24.96 2.41
N GLY A 46 -19.39 24.13 2.61
CA GLY A 46 -20.51 24.40 3.52
C GLY A 46 -20.30 23.95 4.98
N ARG A 47 -19.12 23.44 5.34
CA ARG A 47 -18.92 22.67 6.58
C ARG A 47 -19.29 23.41 7.87
N GLU A 48 -19.12 24.73 7.91
CA GLU A 48 -19.42 25.55 9.09
C GLU A 48 -20.93 25.55 9.42
N ALA A 49 -21.79 25.34 8.42
CA ALA A 49 -23.24 25.30 8.58
C ALA A 49 -23.79 23.90 8.90
N LEU A 50 -22.94 22.86 8.90
CA LEU A 50 -23.36 21.46 9.05
C LEU A 50 -23.46 21.00 10.51
N GLY A 51 -22.99 21.80 11.48
CA GLY A 51 -23.03 21.42 12.90
C GLY A 51 -22.25 20.14 13.22
N LEU A 52 -21.16 19.88 12.49
CA LEU A 52 -20.38 18.65 12.63
C LEU A 52 -19.71 18.56 14.00
N ASP A 53 -19.74 17.37 14.60
CA ASP A 53 -18.88 17.07 15.73
C ASP A 53 -17.39 17.00 15.32
N PRO A 54 -16.44 16.99 16.27
CA PRO A 54 -15.01 16.97 15.95
C PRO A 54 -14.57 15.75 15.11
N GLN A 55 -15.18 14.57 15.30
CA GLN A 55 -14.84 13.36 14.56
C GLN A 55 -15.36 13.44 13.12
N GLN A 56 -16.58 13.93 12.92
CA GLN A 56 -17.19 14.15 11.61
C GLN A 56 -16.42 15.21 10.82
N ALA A 57 -16.06 16.34 11.45
CA ALA A 57 -15.24 17.37 10.83
C ALA A 57 -13.86 16.82 10.41
N ARG A 58 -13.26 15.98 11.27
CA ARG A 58 -11.99 15.32 10.95
C ARG A 58 -12.13 14.34 9.78
N LEU A 59 -13.20 13.55 9.74
CA LEU A 59 -13.48 12.63 8.63
C LEU A 59 -13.61 13.39 7.32
N LEU A 60 -14.41 14.45 7.28
CA LEU A 60 -14.58 15.29 6.08
C LEU A 60 -13.26 15.89 5.62
N TYR A 61 -12.45 16.42 6.55
CA TYR A 61 -11.10 16.91 6.25
C TYR A 61 -10.20 15.83 5.65
N LEU A 62 -10.14 14.64 6.27
CA LEU A 62 -9.27 13.55 5.83
C LEU A 62 -9.69 13.02 4.45
N THR A 63 -10.99 12.83 4.25
CA THR A 63 -11.57 12.40 2.97
C THR A 63 -11.23 13.39 1.86
N ARG A 64 -11.54 14.68 2.05
CA ARG A 64 -11.19 15.71 1.06
C ARG A 64 -9.69 15.76 0.78
N ARG A 65 -8.86 15.72 1.82
CA ARG A 65 -7.40 15.74 1.67
C ARG A 65 -6.91 14.54 0.85
N GLY A 66 -7.54 13.38 0.99
CA GLY A 66 -7.28 12.20 0.16
C GLY A 66 -7.51 12.48 -1.32
N PHE A 67 -8.69 13.01 -1.67
CA PHE A 67 -9.03 13.40 -3.04
C PHE A 67 -8.04 14.42 -3.62
N ILE A 68 -7.74 15.49 -2.88
CA ILE A 68 -6.80 16.52 -3.34
C ILE A 68 -5.41 15.92 -3.60
N ARG A 69 -4.89 15.08 -2.69
CA ARG A 69 -3.57 14.45 -2.85
C ARG A 69 -3.52 13.44 -3.99
N ALA A 70 -4.66 12.82 -4.30
CA ALA A 70 -4.81 11.96 -5.47
C ALA A 70 -5.04 12.75 -6.78
N GLY A 71 -5.04 14.09 -6.73
CA GLY A 71 -5.15 14.96 -7.89
C GLY A 71 -6.58 15.22 -8.37
N ALA A 72 -7.61 15.02 -7.53
CA ALA A 72 -9.01 15.22 -7.92
C ALA A 72 -9.35 16.66 -8.34
N ALA A 73 -8.52 17.64 -7.97
CA ALA A 73 -8.65 19.05 -8.38
C ALA A 73 -7.88 19.39 -9.67
N LEU A 74 -7.09 18.45 -10.21
CA LEU A 74 -6.38 18.63 -11.48
C LEU A 74 -7.34 18.47 -12.65
N THR A 75 -7.01 19.09 -13.77
CA THR A 75 -7.79 18.99 -15.01
C THR A 75 -6.88 18.76 -16.22
N GLY A 76 -7.45 18.33 -17.34
CA GLY A 76 -6.73 18.15 -18.59
C GLY A 76 -5.50 17.22 -18.48
N ALA A 77 -4.37 17.68 -19.00
CA ALA A 77 -3.13 16.90 -19.07
C ALA A 77 -2.56 16.56 -17.68
N GLU A 78 -2.74 17.42 -16.68
CA GLU A 78 -2.23 17.19 -15.32
C GLU A 78 -2.98 16.04 -14.63
N ALA A 79 -4.32 16.00 -14.81
CA ALA A 79 -5.14 14.91 -14.30
C ALA A 79 -4.75 13.57 -14.93
N GLN A 80 -4.53 13.56 -16.26
CA GLN A 80 -4.08 12.37 -16.97
C GLN A 80 -2.71 11.90 -16.45
N ARG A 81 -1.77 12.83 -16.26
CA ARG A 81 -0.44 12.52 -15.72
C ARG A 81 -0.50 11.96 -14.30
N MET A 82 -1.37 12.49 -13.45
CA MET A 82 -1.55 11.96 -12.09
C MET A 82 -2.05 10.53 -12.11
N LYS A 83 -3.00 10.20 -13.00
CA LYS A 83 -3.52 8.83 -13.16
C LYS A 83 -2.40 7.84 -13.52
N GLU A 84 -1.54 8.20 -14.47
CA GLU A 84 -0.38 7.39 -14.86
C GLU A 84 0.60 7.18 -13.70
N ILE A 85 0.89 8.24 -12.93
CA ILE A 85 1.79 8.16 -11.78
C ILE A 85 1.21 7.22 -10.71
N MET A 86 -0.07 7.34 -10.39
CA MET A 86 -0.72 6.50 -9.38
C MET A 86 -0.73 5.02 -9.79
N GLN A 87 -1.00 4.74 -11.07
CA GLN A 87 -0.92 3.37 -11.59
C GLN A 87 0.51 2.81 -11.44
N ARG A 88 1.52 3.57 -11.86
CA ARG A 88 2.93 3.15 -11.77
C ARG A 88 3.38 2.95 -10.32
N LEU A 89 2.94 3.79 -9.39
CA LEU A 89 3.26 3.64 -7.96
C LEU A 89 2.69 2.34 -7.39
N ALA A 90 1.47 1.96 -7.77
CA ALA A 90 0.87 0.72 -7.29
C ALA A 90 1.56 -0.52 -7.85
N GLU A 91 1.95 -0.48 -9.13
CA GLU A 91 2.77 -1.53 -9.76
C GLU A 91 4.12 -1.65 -9.05
N LEU A 92 4.84 -0.54 -8.87
CA LEU A 92 6.15 -0.52 -8.21
C LEU A 92 6.09 -0.98 -6.75
N GLY A 93 5.08 -0.56 -5.98
CA GLY A 93 4.93 -0.98 -4.58
C GLY A 93 4.68 -2.49 -4.44
N THR A 94 3.90 -3.06 -5.38
CA THR A 94 3.67 -4.51 -5.43
C THR A 94 4.95 -5.26 -5.77
N SER A 95 5.66 -4.83 -6.83
CA SER A 95 6.92 -5.44 -7.25
C SER A 95 7.99 -5.35 -6.16
N PHE A 96 8.12 -4.21 -5.49
CA PHE A 96 9.07 -4.03 -4.38
C PHE A 96 8.82 -5.04 -3.26
N THR A 97 7.56 -5.17 -2.82
CA THR A 97 7.19 -6.10 -1.74
C THR A 97 7.52 -7.55 -2.12
N GLN A 98 7.30 -7.92 -3.38
CA GLN A 98 7.57 -9.28 -3.85
C GLN A 98 9.06 -9.55 -4.04
N ASN A 99 9.81 -8.57 -4.53
CA ASN A 99 11.26 -8.69 -4.67
C ASN A 99 11.92 -8.86 -3.30
N LEU A 100 11.50 -8.07 -2.31
CA LEU A 100 12.01 -8.20 -0.94
C LEU A 100 11.73 -9.58 -0.37
N LEU A 101 10.50 -10.09 -0.52
CA LEU A 101 10.13 -11.40 -0.03
C LEU A 101 10.91 -12.53 -0.73
N ALA A 102 11.17 -12.40 -2.03
CA ALA A 102 11.96 -13.37 -2.78
C ALA A 102 13.44 -13.37 -2.35
N ASP A 103 14.00 -12.19 -2.06
CA ASP A 103 15.36 -12.03 -1.55
C ASP A 103 15.51 -12.66 -0.14
N GLU A 104 14.62 -12.31 0.79
CA GLU A 104 14.64 -12.83 2.16
C GLU A 104 14.38 -14.35 2.22
N ALA A 105 13.49 -14.88 1.38
CA ALA A 105 13.18 -16.31 1.37
C ALA A 105 14.27 -17.17 0.70
N GLY A 106 15.05 -16.58 -0.20
CA GLY A 106 16.11 -17.28 -0.93
C GLY A 106 17.49 -17.17 -0.28
N TRP A 107 17.68 -16.21 0.62
CA TRP A 107 18.96 -15.98 1.27
C TRP A 107 19.20 -17.00 2.38
N HIS A 108 20.38 -17.63 2.34
CA HIS A 108 20.92 -18.37 3.47
C HIS A 108 22.44 -18.13 3.54
N MET A 109 22.99 -18.28 4.74
CA MET A 109 24.44 -18.28 4.97
C MET A 109 24.84 -19.69 5.40
N GLU A 110 25.78 -20.29 4.67
CA GLU A 110 26.43 -21.53 5.12
C GLU A 110 27.36 -21.19 6.30
N LEU A 111 27.28 -21.98 7.36
CA LEU A 111 28.08 -21.81 8.57
C LEU A 111 28.98 -23.02 8.76
N GLY A 112 30.27 -22.77 8.96
CA GLY A 112 31.23 -23.74 9.48
C GLY A 112 31.13 -23.89 10.99
N GLU A 113 31.85 -24.85 11.57
CA GLU A 113 31.88 -25.04 13.02
C GLU A 113 32.58 -23.85 13.73
N GLU A 114 33.57 -23.22 13.09
CA GLU A 114 34.18 -21.99 13.61
C GLU A 114 33.20 -20.79 13.69
N ASP A 115 32.23 -20.70 12.80
CA ASP A 115 31.25 -19.60 12.78
C ASP A 115 30.22 -19.71 13.93
N LEU A 116 30.17 -20.87 14.60
CA LEU A 116 29.29 -21.12 15.73
C LEU A 116 29.93 -20.78 17.08
N GLU A 117 31.23 -20.48 17.11
CA GLU A 117 31.96 -20.20 18.35
C GLU A 117 31.42 -18.93 19.04
N GLY A 118 31.09 -19.05 20.33
CA GLY A 118 30.56 -17.95 21.13
C GLY A 118 29.05 -17.68 20.95
N LEU A 119 28.37 -18.39 20.05
CA LEU A 119 26.90 -18.31 19.94
C LEU A 119 26.21 -19.06 21.08
N PRO A 120 25.08 -18.55 21.61
CA PRO A 120 24.28 -19.29 22.59
C PRO A 120 23.71 -20.61 22.05
N ASP A 121 23.62 -21.64 22.89
CA ASP A 121 23.12 -22.97 22.52
C ASP A 121 21.78 -22.97 21.77
N PHE A 122 20.85 -22.07 22.13
CA PHE A 122 19.54 -22.02 21.47
C PHE A 122 19.64 -21.54 20.02
N VAL A 123 20.58 -20.65 19.71
CA VAL A 123 20.85 -20.17 18.35
C VAL A 123 21.48 -21.28 17.52
N VAL A 124 22.47 -21.98 18.08
CA VAL A 124 23.14 -23.12 17.42
C VAL A 124 22.13 -24.24 17.13
N LYS A 125 21.25 -24.56 18.08
CA LYS A 125 20.19 -25.56 17.88
C LYS A 125 19.20 -25.16 16.79
N ALA A 126 18.79 -23.89 16.76
CA ALA A 126 17.89 -23.40 15.72
C ALA A 126 18.53 -23.43 14.33
N ALA A 127 19.79 -23.00 14.21
CA ALA A 127 20.52 -23.01 12.93
C ALA A 127 20.72 -24.42 12.36
N ARG A 128 20.99 -25.43 13.21
CA ARG A 128 21.13 -26.83 12.76
C ARG A 128 19.81 -27.51 12.37
N ALA A 129 18.67 -26.96 12.83
CA ALA A 129 17.34 -27.51 12.56
C ALA A 129 16.62 -26.84 11.37
N ALA A 130 17.18 -25.74 10.86
CA ALA A 130 16.74 -25.06 9.65
C ALA A 130 17.09 -25.87 8.40
#